data_AF-A0A329SWD9-F1
#
_entry.id   AF-A0A329SWD9-F1
#
_cell.length_a   1.000
_cell.length_b   1.000
_cell.length_c   1.000
_cell.angle_alpha   90.00
_cell.angle_beta   90.00
_cell.angle_gamma   90.00
#
_symmetry.space_group_name_H-M   'P 1'
#
loop_
_entity.id
_entity.type
_entity.pdbx_description
1 polymer ?
#
loop_
_entity_poly.entity_id
_entity_poly.type
_entity_poly.pdbx_seq_one_letter_code
_entity_poly.pdbx_strand_id
1 'polypeptide(L)'
;MDASDYGLCALDTSSKMALTYRLSDHERGLISEFKIGAPNGFNINLRELFLCAFAVNEWGTRWSAGVPNTGRPCHIHFRIDNTFAVAWQNKLSSRNPRDQVIIRLLSWWETSFRLRFSASDVAGVDNERADAGSRISSNPSFVTKFASLTPGWSQVSPTIDVRDLAEIWRRISEHTPLPTPRWTSISEH
;
A
#
# COMPACT_ATOMS: atom_id res chain seq x y z
N MET A 1 -6.97 -7.76 0.07
CA MET A 1 -5.84 -7.22 0.86
C MET A 1 -6.34 -7.09 2.27
N ASP A 2 -5.49 -7.29 3.26
CA ASP A 2 -5.90 -7.15 4.66
C ASP A 2 -4.77 -6.63 5.55
N ALA A 3 -5.14 -5.95 6.63
CA ALA A 3 -4.24 -5.48 7.67
C ALA A 3 -4.76 -5.94 9.05
N SER A 4 -3.84 -6.40 9.89
CA SER A 4 -4.10 -6.69 11.30
C SER A 4 -3.13 -5.93 12.20
N ASP A 5 -3.26 -6.12 13.51
CA ASP A 5 -2.31 -5.58 14.48
C ASP A 5 -0.97 -6.34 14.52
N TYR A 6 -0.83 -7.39 13.71
CA TYR A 6 0.34 -8.26 13.68
C TYR A 6 1.09 -8.19 12.34
N GLY A 7 0.41 -7.80 11.27
CA GLY A 7 0.96 -7.83 9.93
C GLY A 7 0.01 -7.32 8.86
N LEU A 8 0.50 -7.32 7.62
CA LEU A 8 -0.20 -6.92 6.41
C LEU A 8 -0.11 -8.04 5.38
N CYS A 9 -1.16 -8.24 4.57
CA CYS A 9 -1.11 -9.22 3.50
C CYS A 9 -1.80 -8.76 2.21
N ALA A 10 -1.05 -8.81 1.11
CA ALA A 10 -1.53 -8.59 -0.25
C ALA A 10 -1.38 -9.86 -1.07
N LEU A 11 -2.30 -10.03 -2.02
CA LEU A 11 -2.37 -11.21 -2.88
C LEU A 11 -2.41 -10.75 -4.32
N ASP A 12 -1.45 -11.22 -5.13
CA ASP A 12 -1.56 -11.18 -6.59
C ASP A 12 -2.13 -12.52 -7.05
N THR A 13 -3.45 -12.56 -7.22
CA THR A 13 -4.18 -13.76 -7.63
C THR A 13 -3.83 -14.22 -9.03
N SER A 14 -3.44 -13.31 -9.92
CA SER A 14 -3.07 -13.63 -11.31
C SER A 14 -1.77 -14.44 -11.36
N SER A 15 -0.85 -14.15 -10.43
CA SER A 15 0.49 -14.72 -10.39
C SER A 15 0.69 -15.71 -9.24
N LYS A 16 -0.37 -15.99 -8.48
CA LYS A 16 -0.35 -16.83 -7.27
C LYS A 16 0.77 -16.43 -6.31
N MET A 17 0.87 -15.13 -6.03
CA MET A 17 1.84 -14.60 -5.08
C MET A 17 1.17 -13.97 -3.88
N ALA A 18 1.79 -14.15 -2.72
CA ALA A 18 1.38 -13.59 -1.45
C ALA A 18 2.52 -12.74 -0.90
N LEU A 19 2.24 -11.46 -0.66
CA LEU A 19 3.13 -10.57 0.07
C LEU A 19 2.65 -10.53 1.51
N THR A 20 3.54 -10.85 2.45
CA THR A 20 3.27 -10.79 3.89
C THR A 20 4.32 -9.94 4.58
N TYR A 21 3.87 -8.96 5.37
CA TYR A 21 4.73 -8.07 6.15
C TYR A 21 4.38 -8.24 7.62
N ARG A 22 5.39 -8.56 8.44
CA ARG A 22 5.23 -8.65 9.90
C ARG A 22 5.53 -7.29 10.51
N LEU A 23 4.60 -6.78 11.31
CA LEU A 23 4.84 -5.55 12.06
C LEU A 23 5.89 -5.77 13.15
N SER A 24 6.83 -4.83 13.23
CA SER A 24 7.83 -4.71 14.28
C SER A 24 7.21 -4.35 15.63
N ASP A 25 7.97 -4.54 16.72
CA ASP A 25 7.52 -4.15 18.06
C ASP A 25 7.23 -2.65 18.16
N HIS A 26 8.00 -1.82 17.43
CA HIS A 26 7.77 -0.39 17.37
C HIS A 26 6.43 -0.05 16.70
N GLU A 27 6.13 -0.65 15.54
CA GLU A 27 4.85 -0.42 14.84
C GLU A 27 3.66 -0.94 15.64
N ARG A 28 3.81 -2.07 16.35
CA ARG A 28 2.77 -2.57 17.27
C ARG A 28 2.58 -1.66 18.49
N GLY A 29 3.66 -1.02 18.96
CA GLY A 29 3.60 0.05 19.95
C GLY A 29 2.75 1.23 19.47
N LEU A 30 3.00 1.72 18.24
CA LEU A 30 2.23 2.82 17.63
C LEU A 30 0.73 2.47 17.50
N ILE A 31 0.40 1.23 17.15
CA ILE A 31 -1.00 0.76 17.12
C ILE A 31 -1.62 0.82 18.51
N SER A 32 -0.90 0.34 19.52
CA SER A 32 -1.39 0.30 20.91
C SER A 32 -1.64 1.70 21.44
N GLU A 33 -0.71 2.63 21.20
CA GLU A 33 -0.85 4.05 21.51
C GLU A 33 -2.06 4.68 20.80
N PHE A 34 -2.23 4.41 19.50
CA PHE A 34 -3.36 4.93 18.74
C PHE A 34 -4.71 4.47 19.33
N LYS A 35 -4.81 3.19 19.72
CA LYS A 35 -6.02 2.62 20.34
C LYS A 35 -6.40 3.25 21.67
N ILE A 36 -5.43 3.79 22.42
CA ILE A 36 -5.69 4.54 23.66
C ILE A 36 -5.84 6.05 23.43
N GLY A 37 -5.92 6.50 22.17
CA GLY A 37 -6.24 7.88 21.80
C GLY A 37 -5.04 8.74 21.43
N ALA A 38 -3.82 8.18 21.30
CA ALA A 38 -2.68 8.97 20.86
C ALA A 38 -2.87 9.46 19.41
N PRO A 39 -2.60 10.75 19.12
CA PRO A 39 -2.78 11.33 17.78
C PRO A 39 -1.62 11.01 16.84
N ASN A 40 -1.13 9.75 16.83
CA ASN A 40 0.00 9.33 16.00
C ASN A 40 -0.40 8.92 14.56
N GLY A 41 -1.70 8.81 14.29
CA GLY A 41 -2.25 8.53 12.96
C GLY A 41 -2.01 7.11 12.43
N PHE A 42 -1.44 6.20 13.23
CA PHE A 42 -1.11 4.83 12.83
C PHE A 42 -2.35 3.90 12.88
N ASN A 43 -3.40 4.32 12.19
CA ASN A 43 -4.70 3.64 12.14
C ASN A 43 -4.71 2.51 11.11
N ILE A 44 -5.82 1.78 11.03
CA ILE A 44 -5.99 0.67 10.08
C ILE A 44 -5.95 1.14 8.60
N ASN A 45 -6.54 2.29 8.29
CA ASN A 45 -6.57 2.83 6.92
C ASN A 45 -5.16 3.14 6.39
N LEU A 46 -4.29 3.74 7.22
CA LEU A 46 -2.90 4.02 6.87
C LEU A 46 -2.11 2.72 6.66
N ARG A 47 -2.36 1.69 7.49
CA ARG A 47 -1.70 0.38 7.34
C ARG A 47 -2.07 -0.31 6.02
N GLU A 48 -3.32 -0.22 5.59
CA GLU A 48 -3.72 -0.73 4.28
C GLU A 48 -3.14 0.09 3.12
N LEU A 49 -2.94 1.40 3.32
CA LEU A 49 -2.24 2.24 2.36
C LEU A 49 -0.75 1.87 2.25
N PHE A 50 -0.07 1.56 3.36
CA PHE A 50 1.28 0.98 3.33
C PHE A 50 1.30 -0.33 2.58
N LEU A 51 0.29 -1.18 2.76
CA LEU A 51 0.20 -2.45 2.04
C LEU A 51 0.07 -2.27 0.52
N CYS A 52 -0.70 -1.28 0.05
CA CYS A 52 -0.70 -0.91 -1.36
C CYS A 52 0.68 -0.49 -1.84
N ALA A 53 1.38 0.35 -1.08
CA ALA A 53 2.72 0.80 -1.44
C ALA A 53 3.73 -0.35 -1.47
N PHE A 54 3.69 -1.27 -0.50
CA PHE A 54 4.53 -2.47 -0.53
C PHE A 54 4.24 -3.36 -1.75
N ALA A 55 2.96 -3.57 -2.07
CA ALA A 55 2.58 -4.36 -3.25
C ALA A 55 3.07 -3.72 -4.55
N VAL A 56 2.95 -2.39 -4.69
CA VAL A 56 3.45 -1.66 -5.87
C VAL A 56 4.98 -1.65 -5.91
N ASN A 57 5.66 -1.51 -4.79
CA ASN A 57 7.12 -1.59 -4.73
C ASN A 57 7.63 -2.97 -5.16
N GLU A 58 6.98 -4.04 -4.67
CA GLU A 58 7.38 -5.42 -4.94
C GLU A 58 7.02 -5.87 -6.37
N TRP A 59 5.84 -5.48 -6.87
CA TRP A 59 5.29 -6.04 -8.10
C TRP A 59 5.17 -5.04 -9.24
N GLY A 60 5.37 -3.74 -9.00
CA GLY A 60 5.14 -2.66 -9.96
C GLY A 60 5.93 -2.82 -11.26
N THR A 61 7.21 -3.15 -11.18
CA THR A 61 8.05 -3.40 -12.38
C THR A 61 7.52 -4.57 -13.21
N ARG A 62 7.10 -5.66 -12.56
CA ARG A 62 6.55 -6.84 -13.25
C ARG A 62 5.20 -6.54 -13.88
N TRP A 63 4.33 -5.82 -13.18
CA TRP A 63 3.05 -5.37 -13.74
C TRP A 63 3.27 -4.45 -14.95
N SER A 64 4.26 -3.55 -14.87
CA SER A 64 4.65 -2.66 -15.96
C SER A 64 5.16 -3.43 -17.19
N ALA A 65 6.00 -4.45 -16.98
CA ALA A 65 6.52 -5.28 -18.07
C ALA A 65 5.43 -6.04 -18.83
N GLY A 66 4.29 -6.31 -18.19
CA GLY A 66 3.12 -6.92 -18.82
C GLY A 66 2.24 -5.96 -19.63
N VAL A 67 2.50 -4.65 -19.62
CA VAL A 67 1.70 -3.65 -20.33
C VAL A 67 1.91 -3.79 -21.84
N PRO A 68 0.88 -4.12 -22.64
CA PRO A 68 0.99 -4.13 -24.10
C PRO A 68 1.35 -2.74 -24.63
N ASN A 69 2.05 -2.66 -25.76
CA ASN A 69 2.46 -1.39 -26.38
C ASN A 69 1.29 -0.64 -27.08
N THR A 70 0.12 -0.63 -26.45
CA THR A 70 -1.14 -0.03 -26.92
C THR A 70 -1.36 1.38 -26.37
N GLY A 71 -0.42 1.89 -25.56
CA GLY A 71 -0.48 3.20 -24.91
C GLY A 71 -1.43 3.28 -23.70
N ARG A 72 -2.13 2.19 -23.35
CA ARG A 72 -3.01 2.15 -22.18
C ARG A 72 -2.27 1.62 -20.94
N PRO A 73 -2.43 2.24 -19.76
CA PRO A 73 -1.80 1.74 -18.55
C PRO A 73 -2.39 0.40 -18.10
N CYS A 74 -1.59 -0.42 -17.41
CA CYS A 74 -2.10 -1.64 -16.77
C CYS A 74 -2.93 -1.24 -15.54
N HIS A 75 -4.18 -1.70 -15.49
CA HIS A 75 -5.07 -1.41 -14.38
C HIS A 75 -4.84 -2.39 -13.24
N ILE A 76 -4.37 -1.88 -12.10
CA ILE A 76 -4.27 -2.62 -10.84
C ILE A 76 -5.46 -2.25 -9.97
N HIS A 77 -6.23 -3.27 -9.61
CA HIS A 77 -7.45 -3.11 -8.83
C HIS A 77 -7.29 -3.70 -7.43
N PHE A 78 -7.23 -2.84 -6.42
CA PHE A 78 -7.11 -3.23 -5.03
C PHE A 78 -8.48 -3.64 -4.47
N ARG A 79 -8.60 -4.87 -3.97
CA ARG A 79 -9.79 -5.34 -3.25
C ARG A 79 -9.51 -5.31 -1.75
N ILE A 80 -10.29 -4.53 -1.01
CA ILE A 80 -10.03 -4.15 0.39
C ILE A 80 -11.34 -4.25 1.16
N ASP A 81 -11.34 -4.86 2.33
CA ASP A 81 -12.54 -5.04 3.18
C ASP A 81 -12.82 -3.87 4.13
N ASN A 82 -12.04 -2.81 4.00
CA ASN A 82 -12.21 -1.56 4.71
C ASN A 82 -12.64 -0.45 3.75
N THR A 83 -13.94 -0.16 3.77
CA THR A 83 -14.58 0.86 2.94
C THR A 83 -13.98 2.26 3.09
N PHE A 84 -13.43 2.62 4.25
CA PHE A 84 -12.76 3.92 4.43
C PHE A 84 -11.44 3.98 3.65
N ALA A 85 -10.66 2.91 3.66
CA ALA A 85 -9.43 2.84 2.89
C ALA A 85 -9.70 2.82 1.38
N VAL A 86 -10.76 2.14 0.93
CA VAL A 86 -11.24 2.20 -0.46
C VAL A 86 -11.51 3.66 -0.87
N ALA A 87 -12.22 4.41 -0.03
CA ALA A 87 -12.51 5.81 -0.29
C ALA A 87 -11.24 6.67 -0.35
N TRP A 88 -10.25 6.42 0.52
CA TRP A 88 -9.00 7.18 0.55
C TRP A 88 -8.12 6.90 -0.66
N GLN A 89 -8.03 5.63 -1.09
CA GLN A 89 -7.28 5.27 -2.29
C GLN A 89 -7.88 5.86 -3.55
N ASN A 90 -9.21 5.85 -3.67
CA ASN A 90 -9.88 6.43 -4.83
C ASN A 90 -9.83 7.98 -4.82
N LYS A 91 -9.86 8.62 -3.64
CA LYS A 91 -9.80 10.08 -3.52
C LYS A 91 -8.37 10.64 -3.59
N LEU A 92 -7.36 9.82 -3.29
CA LEU A 92 -5.96 10.23 -3.20
C LEU A 92 -5.76 11.50 -2.36
N SER A 93 -6.50 11.63 -1.25
CA SER A 93 -6.38 12.80 -0.38
C SER A 93 -6.54 12.42 1.10
N SER A 94 -5.67 12.99 1.93
CA SER A 94 -5.72 12.88 3.38
C SER A 94 -5.15 14.15 4.01
N ARG A 95 -5.64 14.49 5.21
CA ARG A 95 -5.08 15.57 6.04
C ARG A 95 -3.90 15.10 6.90
N ASN A 96 -3.69 13.80 7.02
CA ASN A 96 -2.56 13.23 7.75
C ASN A 96 -1.29 13.29 6.88
N PRO A 97 -0.22 13.95 7.33
CA PRO A 97 1.03 14.05 6.57
C PRO A 97 1.64 12.69 6.18
N ARG A 98 1.49 11.66 7.02
CA ARG A 98 1.99 10.32 6.74
C ARG A 98 1.27 9.70 5.54
N ASP A 99 -0.05 9.76 5.54
CA ASP A 99 -0.87 9.27 4.42
C ASP A 99 -0.52 10.01 3.13
N GLN A 100 -0.31 11.33 3.20
CA GLN A 100 0.03 12.13 2.01
C GLN A 100 1.35 11.73 1.37
N VAL A 101 2.36 11.35 2.17
CA VAL A 101 3.64 10.84 1.64
C VAL A 101 3.40 9.58 0.82
N ILE A 102 2.62 8.64 1.35
CA ILE A 102 2.35 7.37 0.67
C ILE A 102 1.46 7.57 -0.57
N ILE A 103 0.47 8.46 -0.49
CA ILE A 103 -0.36 8.82 -1.64
C ILE A 103 0.50 9.39 -2.78
N ARG A 104 1.42 10.32 -2.47
CA ARG A 104 2.32 10.90 -3.48
C ARG A 104 3.23 9.84 -4.10
N LEU A 105 3.75 8.93 -3.28
CA LEU A 105 4.56 7.81 -3.75
C LEU A 105 3.79 6.90 -4.70
N LEU A 106 2.55 6.54 -4.34
CA LEU A 106 1.66 5.76 -5.21
C LEU A 106 1.36 6.50 -6.52
N SER A 107 1.05 7.81 -6.47
CA SER A 107 0.82 8.61 -7.68
C SER A 107 2.05 8.67 -8.59
N TRP A 108 3.25 8.74 -8.01
CA TRP A 108 4.50 8.67 -8.77
C TRP A 108 4.70 7.30 -9.43
N TRP A 109 4.42 6.21 -8.73
CA TRP A 109 4.51 4.88 -9.30
C TRP A 109 3.43 4.60 -10.34
N GLU A 110 2.24 5.16 -10.20
CA GLU A 110 1.18 5.07 -11.20
C GLU A 110 1.68 5.59 -12.57
N THR A 111 2.36 6.73 -12.59
CA THR A 111 2.95 7.27 -13.83
C THR A 111 4.22 6.54 -14.25
N SER A 112 5.14 6.29 -13.31
CA SER A 112 6.46 5.70 -13.61
C SER A 112 6.37 4.27 -14.13
N PHE A 113 5.43 3.48 -13.60
CA PHE A 113 5.19 2.10 -14.04
C PHE A 113 4.09 1.98 -15.09
N ARG A 114 3.50 3.10 -15.55
CA ARG A 114 2.36 3.12 -16.48
C ARG A 114 1.22 2.23 -15.99
N LEU A 115 0.87 2.42 -14.73
CA LEU A 115 -0.23 1.73 -14.07
C LEU A 115 -1.44 2.67 -13.95
N ARG A 116 -2.59 2.10 -13.64
CA ARG A 116 -3.76 2.83 -13.15
C ARG A 116 -4.20 2.15 -11.87
N PHE A 117 -4.47 2.91 -10.81
CA PHE A 117 -4.95 2.36 -9.55
C PHE A 117 -6.44 2.64 -9.36
N SER A 118 -7.17 1.65 -8.84
CA SER A 118 -8.47 1.86 -8.21
C SER A 118 -8.71 0.83 -7.13
N ALA A 119 -9.65 1.11 -6.23
CA ALA A 119 -10.01 0.22 -5.15
C ALA A 119 -11.52 -0.07 -5.12
N SER A 120 -11.89 -1.28 -4.70
CA SER A 120 -13.26 -1.65 -4.37
C SER A 120 -13.34 -2.42 -3.05
N ASP A 121 -14.53 -2.39 -2.47
CA ASP A 121 -14.86 -3.20 -1.30
C ASP A 121 -14.86 -4.70 -1.64
N VAL A 122 -14.43 -5.51 -0.69
CA VAL A 122 -14.65 -6.96 -0.70
C VAL A 122 -15.23 -7.39 0.64
N ALA A 123 -16.28 -8.20 0.60
CA ALA A 123 -16.85 -8.74 1.82
C ALA A 123 -15.78 -9.51 2.62
N GLY A 124 -15.75 -9.38 3.94
CA GLY A 124 -14.74 -10.03 4.78
C GLY A 124 -14.69 -11.56 4.60
N VAL A 125 -15.83 -12.20 4.29
CA VAL A 125 -15.89 -13.64 3.99
C VAL A 125 -15.08 -14.01 2.73
N ASP A 126 -15.00 -13.11 1.76
CA ASP A 126 -14.24 -13.29 0.52
C ASP A 126 -12.78 -12.85 0.67
N ASN A 127 -12.41 -12.23 1.80
CA ASN A 127 -11.05 -11.76 2.11
C ASN A 127 -10.28 -12.71 3.04
N GLU A 128 -10.82 -13.90 3.33
CA GLU A 128 -10.29 -14.86 4.32
C GLU A 128 -8.80 -15.20 4.10
N ARG A 129 -8.36 -15.32 2.85
CA ARG A 129 -6.95 -15.61 2.54
C ARG A 129 -6.05 -14.45 2.97
N ALA A 130 -6.43 -13.21 2.69
CA ALA A 130 -5.63 -12.06 3.10
C ALA A 130 -5.69 -11.87 4.63
N ASP A 131 -6.85 -12.07 5.25
CA ASP A 131 -7.01 -12.04 6.71
C ASP A 131 -6.11 -13.06 7.42
N ALA A 132 -6.08 -14.30 6.92
CA ALA A 132 -5.17 -15.31 7.46
C ALA A 132 -3.70 -14.89 7.29
N GLY A 133 -3.36 -14.29 6.14
CA GLY A 133 -2.02 -13.83 5.83
C GLY A 133 -1.55 -12.68 6.71
N SER A 134 -2.44 -11.71 7.01
CA SER A 134 -2.11 -10.56 7.85
C SER A 134 -1.89 -10.96 9.32
N ARG A 135 -2.36 -12.15 9.71
CA ARG A 135 -2.32 -12.68 11.09
C ARG A 135 -1.34 -13.83 11.30
N ILE A 136 -0.50 -14.16 10.31
CA ILE A 136 0.51 -15.24 10.39
C ILE A 136 1.38 -15.13 11.66
N SER A 137 1.78 -13.91 12.04
CA SER A 137 2.63 -13.65 13.21
C SER A 137 1.86 -13.58 14.55
N SER A 138 0.54 -13.73 14.53
CA SER A 138 -0.30 -13.68 15.73
C SER A 138 -0.45 -15.04 16.42
N ASN A 139 -0.63 -16.12 15.65
CA ASN A 139 -0.86 -17.47 16.14
C ASN A 139 -0.47 -18.51 15.08
N PRO A 140 0.18 -19.63 15.44
CA PRO A 140 0.49 -20.73 14.53
C PRO A 140 -0.70 -21.29 13.72
N SER A 141 -1.93 -21.17 14.24
CA SER A 141 -3.14 -21.57 13.51
C SER A 141 -3.32 -20.79 12.20
N PHE A 142 -2.94 -19.50 12.17
CA PHE A 142 -3.00 -18.69 10.96
C PHE A 142 -1.92 -19.06 9.94
N VAL A 143 -0.76 -19.53 10.38
CA VAL A 143 0.27 -20.09 9.48
C VAL A 143 -0.32 -21.28 8.72
N THR A 144 -0.95 -22.21 9.46
CA THR A 144 -1.56 -23.41 8.89
C THR A 144 -2.73 -23.06 7.96
N LYS A 145 -3.62 -22.17 8.41
CA LYS A 145 -4.77 -21.70 7.64
C LYS A 145 -4.34 -20.99 6.35
N PHE A 146 -3.35 -20.11 6.44
CA PHE A 146 -2.86 -19.39 5.27
C PHE A 146 -2.23 -20.33 4.25
N ALA A 147 -1.40 -21.28 4.70
CA ALA A 147 -0.82 -22.31 3.85
C ALA A 147 -1.90 -23.18 3.16
N SER A 148 -2.94 -23.60 3.89
CA SER A 148 -4.04 -24.37 3.29
C SER A 148 -4.86 -23.57 2.27
N LEU A 149 -4.96 -22.25 2.45
CA LEU A 149 -5.66 -21.36 1.52
C LEU A 149 -4.81 -20.97 0.31
N THR A 150 -3.49 -21.14 0.35
CA THR A 150 -2.53 -20.72 -0.69
C THR A 150 -1.68 -21.86 -1.26
N PRO A 151 -2.25 -23.04 -1.59
CA PRO A 151 -1.46 -24.16 -2.07
C PRO A 151 -0.77 -23.84 -3.41
N GLY A 152 0.55 -23.98 -3.43
CA GLY A 152 1.39 -23.71 -4.62
C GLY A 152 1.59 -22.22 -4.92
N TRP A 153 1.32 -21.33 -3.96
CA TRP A 153 1.61 -19.90 -4.10
C TRP A 153 3.01 -19.58 -3.60
N SER A 154 3.67 -18.61 -4.24
CA SER A 154 4.93 -18.06 -3.75
C SER A 154 4.67 -17.02 -2.68
N GLN A 155 5.35 -17.14 -1.54
CA GLN A 155 5.30 -16.12 -0.48
C GLN A 155 6.54 -15.25 -0.56
N VAL A 156 6.34 -13.93 -0.51
CA VAL A 156 7.38 -12.92 -0.46
C VAL A 156 7.14 -12.00 0.72
N SER A 157 8.21 -11.41 1.23
CA SER A 157 8.15 -10.34 2.21
C SER A 157 8.83 -9.11 1.63
N PRO A 158 8.30 -7.90 1.87
CA PRO A 158 8.97 -6.69 1.43
C PRO A 158 10.41 -6.65 1.94
N THR A 159 11.32 -6.22 1.08
CA THR A 159 12.73 -5.95 1.45
C THR A 159 12.91 -4.62 2.19
N ILE A 160 11.83 -3.85 2.29
CA ILE A 160 11.77 -2.51 2.87
C ILE A 160 10.73 -2.45 4.00
N ASP A 161 10.92 -1.55 4.97
CA ASP A 161 9.97 -1.27 6.05
C ASP A 161 9.09 -0.04 5.78
N VAL A 162 8.21 0.31 6.73
CA VAL A 162 7.32 1.48 6.60
C VAL A 162 8.08 2.82 6.53
N ARG A 163 9.24 2.93 7.18
CA ARG A 163 10.08 4.14 7.13
C ARG A 163 10.77 4.26 5.78
N ASP A 164 11.21 3.13 5.23
CA ASP A 164 11.83 3.08 3.90
C ASP A 164 10.89 3.61 2.80
N LEU A 165 9.57 3.37 2.91
CA LEU A 165 8.60 3.96 1.97
C LEU A 165 8.64 5.50 1.97
N ALA A 166 8.72 6.12 3.15
CA ALA A 166 8.83 7.57 3.26
C ALA A 166 10.19 8.08 2.72
N GLU A 167 11.25 7.33 2.95
CA GLU A 167 12.59 7.62 2.46
C GLU A 167 12.68 7.52 0.92
N ILE A 168 12.01 6.54 0.30
CA ILE A 168 11.90 6.42 -1.15
C ILE A 168 11.24 7.68 -1.73
N TRP A 169 10.12 8.12 -1.15
CA TRP A 169 9.47 9.36 -1.59
C TRP A 169 10.37 10.58 -1.42
N ARG A 170 11.07 10.70 -0.29
CA ARG A 170 12.02 11.80 -0.05
C ARG A 170 13.06 11.88 -1.16
N ARG A 171 13.72 10.75 -1.48
CA ARG A 171 14.72 10.69 -2.55
C ARG A 171 14.15 11.06 -3.91
N ILE A 172 12.97 10.54 -4.27
CA ILE A 172 12.29 10.88 -5.54
C ILE A 172 12.01 12.38 -5.61
N SER A 173 11.50 12.97 -4.53
CA SER A 173 11.13 14.38 -4.47
C SER A 173 12.34 15.32 -4.58
N GLU A 174 13.50 14.93 -4.04
CA GLU A 174 14.75 15.67 -4.15
C GLU A 174 15.29 15.68 -5.60
N HIS A 175 15.08 14.59 -6.34
CA HIS A 175 15.53 14.46 -7.74
C HIS A 175 14.49 14.94 -8.76
N THR A 176 13.29 15.30 -8.31
CA THR A 176 12.20 15.79 -9.17
C THR A 176 11.64 17.11 -8.63
N PRO A 177 12.46 18.17 -8.53
CA PRO A 177 11.99 19.44 -8.00
C PRO A 177 10.87 20.00 -8.88
N LEU A 178 9.78 20.43 -8.23
CA LEU A 178 8.73 21.16 -8.94
C LEU A 178 9.33 22.43 -9.56
N PRO A 179 8.99 22.77 -10.81
CA PRO A 179 9.42 24.02 -11.41
C PRO A 179 9.02 25.19 -10.50
N THR A 180 9.96 26.08 -10.19
CA THR A 180 9.68 27.29 -9.42
C THR A 180 8.68 28.13 -10.22
N PRO A 181 7.55 28.58 -9.63
CA PRO A 181 6.61 29.43 -10.34
C PRO A 181 7.34 30.68 -10.83
N ARG A 182 7.28 30.95 -12.14
CA ARG A 182 7.72 32.25 -12.67
C ARG A 182 6.73 33.29 -12.17
N TRP A 183 7.15 34.09 -11.19
CA TRP A 183 6.44 35.32 -10.83
C TRP A 183 6.52 36.25 -12.04
N THR A 184 5.46 36.28 -12.85
CA THR A 184 5.27 37.34 -13.84
C THR A 184 4.98 38.60 -13.06
N SER A 185 5.98 39.47 -12.92
CA SER A 185 5.77 40.86 -12.51
C SER A 185 4.83 41.47 -13.54
N ILE A 186 3.58 41.72 -13.11
CA ILE A 186 2.67 42.58 -13.85
C ILE A 186 3.16 43.99 -13.57
N SER A 187 3.92 44.56 -14.51
CA SER A 187 4.15 45.99 -14.58
C SER A 187 2.82 46.66 -14.91
N GLU A 188 2.24 47.33 -13.91
CA GLU A 188 1.08 48.20 -14.05
C GLU A 188 1.43 49.36 -14.99
N HIS A 189 0.54 49.62 -15.96
CA HIS A 189 0.51 50.83 -16.79
C HIS A 189 -0.71 51.66 -16.41
#